data_AF-A0A417UIP7-F1
#
_entry.id   AF-A0A417UIP7-F1
#
_cell.length_a   1.000
_cell.length_b   1.000
_cell.length_c   1.000
_cell.angle_alpha   90.00
_cell.angle_beta   90.00
_cell.angle_gamma   90.00
#
_symmetry.space_group_name_H-M   'P 1'
#
loop_
_entity.id
_entity.type
_entity.pdbx_description
1 polymer ?
#
loop_
_entity_poly.entity_id
_entity_poly.type
_entity_poly.pdbx_seq_one_letter_code
_entity_poly.pdbx_strand_id
1 'polypeptide(L)' 'MGGKTSTASKRKFNDKTYQRIVLDVRIDSDVNKEAIQQAAEKAGQSLTEYMLEAVRRRIEQDQALGGS' A
#
# COMPACT_ATOMS: atom_id res chain seq x y z
N MET A 1 -24.44 -4.75 25.65
CA MET A 1 -23.31 -4.03 25.03
C MET A 1 -22.83 -4.81 23.81
N GLY A 2 -22.83 -4.16 22.65
CA GLY A 2 -22.67 -4.80 21.33
C GLY A 2 -21.23 -5.17 20.98
N GLY A 3 -21.04 -6.41 20.51
CA GLY A 3 -19.72 -6.89 20.07
C GLY A 3 -19.71 -7.50 18.66
N LYS A 4 -20.86 -7.76 18.04
CA LYS A 4 -20.95 -8.43 16.73
C LYS A 4 -21.36 -7.49 15.59
N THR A 5 -22.10 -6.42 15.92
CA THR A 5 -22.50 -5.38 14.96
C THR A 5 -21.36 -4.40 14.63
N SER A 6 -20.46 -4.13 15.58
CA SER A 6 -19.34 -3.17 15.38
C SER A 6 -18.37 -3.62 14.28
N THR A 7 -18.12 -4.93 14.16
CA THR A 7 -17.21 -5.48 13.14
C THR A 7 -17.86 -5.52 11.74
N ALA A 8 -19.15 -5.88 11.66
CA ALA A 8 -19.85 -6.00 10.38
C ALA A 8 -20.13 -4.63 9.74
N SER A 9 -20.51 -3.63 10.54
CA SER A 9 -20.78 -2.27 10.04
C SER A 9 -19.50 -1.57 9.57
N LYS A 10 -18.36 -1.76 10.27
CA LYS A 10 -17.06 -1.23 9.83
C LYS A 10 -16.63 -1.81 8.48
N ARG A 11 -16.83 -3.11 8.26
CA ARG A 11 -16.51 -3.76 6.97
C ARG A 11 -17.30 -3.17 5.81
N LYS A 12 -18.63 -3.06 5.93
CA LYS A 12 -19.49 -2.50 4.88
C LYS A 12 -19.18 -1.04 4.52
N PHE A 13 -18.75 -0.23 5.48
CA PHE A 13 -18.32 1.15 5.22
C PHE A 13 -16.96 1.18 4.52
N ASN A 14 -16.01 0.37 5.00
CA ASN A 14 -14.65 0.34 4.48
C ASN A 14 -14.59 -0.14 3.02
N ASP A 15 -15.40 -1.14 2.64
CA ASP A 15 -15.41 -1.70 1.28
C ASP A 15 -15.93 -0.73 0.20
N LYS A 16 -16.71 0.30 0.59
CA LYS A 16 -17.22 1.32 -0.35
C LYS A 16 -16.25 2.47 -0.57
N THR A 17 -15.24 2.62 0.29
CA THR A 17 -14.35 3.78 0.29
C THR A 17 -12.88 3.38 0.06
N TYR A 18 -12.47 2.20 0.53
CA TYR A 18 -11.09 1.74 0.47
C TYR A 18 -11.00 0.35 -0.15
N GLN A 19 -10.13 0.20 -1.14
CA GLN A 19 -9.69 -1.12 -1.60
C GLN A 19 -8.50 -1.57 -0.75
N ARG A 20 -8.56 -2.79 -0.21
CA ARG A 20 -7.46 -3.36 0.58
C ARG A 20 -6.56 -4.20 -0.30
N ILE A 21 -5.26 -3.89 -0.30
CA ILE A 21 -4.22 -4.75 -0.87
C ILE A 21 -3.55 -5.48 0.30
N VAL A 22 -3.51 -6.81 0.24
CA VAL A 22 -2.73 -7.62 1.18
C VAL A 22 -1.34 -7.80 0.57
N LEU A 23 -0.31 -7.36 1.29
CA LEU A 23 1.07 -7.41 0.86
C LEU A 23 1.89 -8.21 1.89
N ASP A 24 2.27 -9.42 1.51
CA ASP A 24 3.24 -10.22 2.26
C ASP A 24 4.62 -9.99 1.68
N VAL A 25 5.53 -9.50 2.52
CA VAL A 25 6.91 -9.20 2.13
C VAL A 25 7.83 -10.18 2.83
N ARG A 26 8.67 -10.86 2.05
CA ARG A 26 9.70 -11.76 2.58
C ARG A 26 10.74 -10.99 3.39
N ILE A 27 11.09 -11.52 4.56
CA ILE A 27 12.07 -10.89 5.45
C ILE A 27 13.49 -10.93 4.87
N ASP A 28 13.79 -11.96 4.08
CA ASP A 28 15.09 -12.21 3.44
C ASP A 28 15.24 -11.54 2.06
N SER A 29 14.25 -10.77 1.62
CA SER A 29 14.33 -9.99 0.39
C SER A 29 15.14 -8.71 0.60
N ASP A 30 15.87 -8.26 -0.42
CA ASP A 30 16.54 -6.94 -0.43
C ASP A 30 15.54 -5.79 -0.21
N VAL A 31 14.31 -5.97 -0.69
CA VAL A 31 13.19 -5.04 -0.48
C VAL A 31 12.24 -5.65 0.56
N ASN A 32 12.72 -5.78 1.79
CA ASN A 32 11.92 -6.24 2.92
C ASN A 32 11.18 -5.08 3.62
N LYS A 33 10.33 -5.42 4.60
CA LYS A 33 9.54 -4.42 5.34
C LYS A 33 10.40 -3.31 5.96
N GLU A 34 11.52 -3.67 6.57
CA GLU A 34 12.40 -2.71 7.24
C GLU A 34 13.05 -1.75 6.24
N ALA A 35 13.54 -2.29 5.12
CA ALA A 35 14.11 -1.49 4.04
C ALA A 35 13.09 -0.49 3.47
N ILE A 36 11.84 -0.91 3.26
CA ILE A 36 10.78 -0.02 2.75
C ILE A 36 10.41 1.04 3.80
N GLN A 37 10.35 0.68 5.08
CA GLN A 37 10.08 1.64 6.16
C GLN A 37 11.16 2.72 6.25
N GLN A 38 12.44 2.32 6.27
CA GLN A 38 13.55 3.27 6.30
C GLN A 38 13.56 4.17 5.06
N ALA A 39 13.21 3.63 3.89
CA ALA A 39 13.14 4.41 2.66
C ALA A 39 11.99 5.44 2.71
N ALA A 40 10.83 5.05 3.24
CA ALA A 40 9.70 5.96 3.44
C ALA A 40 10.03 7.07 4.43
N GLU A 41 10.67 6.74 5.56
CA GLU A 41 11.11 7.71 6.57
C GLU A 41 12.12 8.71 5.99
N LYS A 42 13.10 8.23 5.22
CA LYS A 42 14.08 9.10 4.53
C LYS A 42 13.41 10.02 3.51
N ALA A 43 12.33 9.56 2.87
CA ALA A 43 11.53 10.37 1.97
C ALA A 43 10.56 11.32 2.69
N GLY A 44 10.41 11.20 4.02
CA GLY A 44 9.44 11.97 4.81
C GLY A 44 7.99 11.57 4.55
N GLN A 45 7.76 10.36 4.04
CA GLN A 45 6.45 9.86 3.62
C GLN A 45 5.95 8.76 4.55
N SER A 46 4.63 8.57 4.57
CA SER A 46 4.06 7.37 5.17
C SER A 46 4.41 6.13 4.34
N LEU A 47 4.49 4.95 4.97
CA LEU A 47 4.78 3.69 4.27
C LEU A 47 3.82 3.45 3.10
N THR A 48 2.52 3.71 3.31
CA THR A 48 1.49 3.56 2.28
C THR A 48 1.71 4.52 1.11
N GLU A 49 1.98 5.79 1.40
CA GLU A 49 2.22 6.80 0.35
C GLU A 49 3.46 6.45 -0.46
N TYR A 50 4.55 6.08 0.21
CA TYR A 50 5.80 5.66 -0.44
C TYR A 50 5.59 4.49 -1.40
N MET A 51 4.84 3.47 -0.97
CA MET A 51 4.49 2.32 -1.82
C MET A 51 3.63 2.73 -3.03
N LEU A 52 2.61 3.56 -2.81
CA LEU A 52 1.71 4.01 -3.88
C LEU A 52 2.44 4.90 -4.89
N GLU A 53 3.32 5.80 -4.45
CA GLU A 53 4.13 6.62 -5.35
C GLU A 53 5.09 5.77 -6.18
N ALA A 54 5.75 4.78 -5.57
CA ALA A 54 6.63 3.87 -6.30
C ALA A 54 5.87 3.11 -7.41
N VAL A 55 4.66 2.62 -7.10
CA VAL A 55 3.79 1.95 -8.08
C VAL A 55 3.33 2.92 -9.17
N ARG A 56 2.91 4.14 -8.79
CA ARG A 56 2.49 5.18 -9.74
C ARG A 56 3.60 5.54 -10.72
N ARG A 57 4.81 5.82 -10.22
CA ARG A 57 5.98 6.13 -11.06
C ARG A 57 6.28 4.99 -12.03
N ARG A 58 6.13 3.74 -11.59
CA ARG A 58 6.33 2.56 -12.45
C ARG A 58 5.29 2.49 -13.56
N ILE A 59 4.02 2.71 -13.26
CA ILE A 59 2.94 2.76 -14.26
C ILE A 59 3.18 3.87 -15.28
N GLU A 60 3.52 5.08 -14.83
CA GLU A 60 3.82 6.22 -15.70
C GLU A 60 5.03 5.93 -16.62
N GLN A 61 6.08 5.29 -16.10
CA GLN A 61 7.24 4.86 -16.88
C GLN A 61 6.87 3.81 -17.95
N ASP A 62 6.10 2.78 -17.58
CA ASP A 62 5.71 1.73 -18.52
C ASP A 62 4.78 2.26 -19.61
N GLN A 63 3.90 3.21 -19.29
CA GLN A 63 3.07 3.90 -20.28
C GLN A 63 3.88 4.79 -21.21
N ALA A 64 4.88 5.50 -20.69
CA ALA A 64 5.77 6.33 -21.50
C ALA A 64 6.64 5.50 -22.48
N LEU A 65 6.96 4.25 -22.12
CA LEU A 65 7.75 3.33 -22.93
C LEU A 65 6.91 2.51 -23.92
N GLY A 66 5.62 2.29 -23.64
CA GLY A 66 4.70 1.50 -24.48
C GLY A 66 3.95 2.30 -25.56
N GLY A 67 4.25 3.60 -25.71
CA GLY A 67 3.65 4.49 -26.72
C GLY A 67 4.44 4.62 -28.02
N SER A 68 5.27 3.64 -28.39
CA SER A 68 6.04 3.60 -29.65
C SER A 68 5.52 2.55 -30.61
#